data_AF-A0A1V4BZ33-F1
#
_entry.id   AF-A0A1V4BZ33-F1
#
_cell.length_a   1.000
_cell.length_b   1.000
_cell.length_c   1.000
_cell.angle_alpha   90.00
_cell.angle_beta   90.00
_cell.angle_gamma   90.00
#
_symmetry.space_group_name_H-M   'P 1'
#
loop_
_entity.id
_entity.type
_entity.pdbx_description
1 polymer ?
#
loop_
_entity_poly.entity_id
_entity_poly.type
_entity_poly.pdbx_seq_one_letter_code
_entity_poly.pdbx_strand_id
1 'polypeptide(L)'
;MSVESSVESNPIKQIPPSFHQFEEAHKEEITALSLIVAKITSRSIEEVKPRLDIMLSELVEGKTPLFDSQQWEADMRLLAEGADIIPVLSDEAFTRESIYGNHD
;
A
#
# COMPACT_ATOMS: atom_id res chain seq x y z
N MET A 1 33.49 48.27 9.71
CA MET A 1 32.56 47.48 10.53
C MET A 1 31.40 47.13 9.64
N SER A 2 31.34 45.88 9.15
CA SER A 2 30.29 45.40 8.26
C SER A 2 29.44 44.42 9.05
N VAL A 3 28.18 44.75 9.24
CA VAL A 3 27.19 43.86 9.86
C VAL A 3 25.98 43.87 8.93
N GLU A 4 26.06 43.11 7.85
CA GLU A 4 24.86 42.75 7.10
C GLU A 4 24.47 41.35 7.57
N SER A 5 23.48 41.36 8.46
CA SER A 5 22.81 40.20 9.00
C SER A 5 22.06 39.50 7.87
N SER A 6 22.57 38.35 7.44
CA SER A 6 21.82 37.40 6.64
C SER A 6 20.61 36.93 7.44
N VAL A 7 19.42 37.42 7.08
CA VAL A 7 18.15 36.90 7.56
C VAL A 7 17.95 35.54 6.91
N GLU A 8 18.39 34.50 7.60
CA GLU A 8 18.16 33.11 7.27
C GLU A 8 16.65 32.86 7.33
N SER A 9 16.04 32.74 6.14
CA SER A 9 14.62 32.44 5.97
C SER A 9 14.40 30.99 6.38
N ASN A 10 14.07 30.78 7.65
CA ASN A 10 13.75 29.47 8.19
C ASN A 10 12.36 29.07 7.66
N PRO A 11 12.21 28.06 6.78
CA PRO A 11 10.90 27.64 6.34
C PRO A 11 10.17 27.05 7.54
N ILE A 12 9.01 27.61 7.86
CA ILE A 12 8.09 27.08 8.87
C ILE A 12 7.83 25.62 8.48
N LYS A 13 8.45 24.67 9.19
CA LYS A 13 8.04 23.27 9.17
C LYS A 13 6.60 23.26 9.66
N GLN A 14 5.64 23.19 8.74
CA GLN A 14 4.25 22.95 9.10
C GLN A 14 4.24 21.68 9.94
N ILE A 15 3.83 21.81 11.21
CA ILE A 15 3.62 20.66 12.07
C ILE A 15 2.47 19.90 11.40
N PRO A 16 2.67 18.62 11.00
CA PRO A 16 1.59 17.86 10.40
C PRO A 16 0.39 17.87 11.37
N PRO A 17 -0.84 18.12 10.87
CA PRO A 17 -2.03 18.14 11.72
C PRO A 17 -2.10 16.81 12.49
N SER A 18 -2.55 16.86 13.74
CA SER A 18 -2.77 15.60 14.46
C SER A 18 -3.82 14.77 13.73
N PHE A 19 -3.73 13.44 13.78
CA PHE A 19 -4.69 12.58 13.10
C PHE A 19 -6.14 12.91 13.49
N HIS A 20 -6.38 13.29 14.74
CA HIS A 20 -7.70 13.75 15.20
C HIS A 20 -8.20 15.02 14.47
N GLN A 21 -7.33 15.99 14.18
CA GLN A 21 -7.72 17.19 13.43
C GLN A 21 -8.06 16.84 11.97
N PHE A 22 -7.28 15.93 11.39
CA PHE A 22 -7.54 15.38 10.05
C PHE A 22 -8.86 14.61 9.99
N GLU A 23 -9.11 13.72 10.96
CA GLU A 23 -10.34 12.91 11.00
C GLU A 23 -11.59 13.79 11.11
N GLU A 24 -11.57 14.81 11.97
CA GLU A 24 -12.71 15.72 12.11
C GLU A 24 -12.90 16.60 10.87
N ALA A 25 -11.82 17.06 10.22
CA ALA A 25 -11.90 17.88 9.02
C ALA A 25 -12.44 17.11 7.79
N HIS A 26 -12.24 15.79 7.76
CA HIS A 26 -12.55 14.92 6.61
C HIS A 26 -13.51 13.77 6.97
N LYS A 27 -14.34 13.97 7.99
CA LYS A 27 -15.19 12.94 8.57
C LYS A 27 -16.17 12.32 7.57
N GLU A 28 -16.75 13.15 6.71
CA GLU A 28 -17.72 12.71 5.70
C GLU A 28 -17.04 11.82 4.65
N GLU A 29 -15.85 12.22 4.19
CA GLU A 29 -15.05 11.48 3.23
C GLU A 29 -14.56 10.15 3.80
N ILE A 30 -14.07 10.14 5.05
CA ILE A 30 -13.64 8.91 5.74
C ILE A 30 -14.81 7.94 5.91
N THR A 31 -16.00 8.46 6.21
CA THR A 31 -17.23 7.65 6.30
C THR A 31 -17.62 7.06 4.94
N ALA A 32 -17.59 7.87 3.88
CA ALA A 32 -17.89 7.41 2.53
C ALA A 32 -16.89 6.34 2.05
N LEU A 33 -15.60 6.54 2.31
CA LEU A 33 -14.54 5.57 2.01
C LEU A 33 -14.74 4.27 2.79
N SER A 34 -15.07 4.35 4.08
CA SER A 34 -15.34 3.16 4.91
C SER A 34 -16.49 2.32 4.32
N LEU A 35 -17.57 2.97 3.86
CA LEU A 35 -18.69 2.30 3.18
C LEU A 35 -18.29 1.63 1.87
N ILE A 36 -17.52 2.34 1.03
CA ILE A 36 -17.05 1.82 -0.26
C ILE A 36 -16.16 0.59 -0.04
N VAL A 37 -15.19 0.68 0.86
CA VAL A 37 -14.24 -0.39 1.15
C VAL A 37 -14.97 -1.60 1.77
N ALA A 38 -15.91 -1.38 2.70
CA ALA A 38 -16.77 -2.43 3.25
C ALA A 38 -17.52 -3.18 2.14
N LYS A 39 -18.12 -2.44 1.21
CA LYS A 39 -18.85 -3.03 0.06
C LYS A 39 -17.93 -3.84 -0.85
N ILE A 40 -16.77 -3.32 -1.23
CA ILE A 40 -15.84 -3.99 -2.15
C ILE A 40 -15.27 -5.27 -1.51
N THR A 41 -14.96 -5.20 -0.21
CA THR A 41 -14.34 -6.32 0.52
C THR A 41 -15.34 -7.31 1.10
N SER A 42 -16.64 -7.06 0.98
CA SER A 42 -17.71 -7.84 1.63
C SER A 42 -17.51 -7.97 3.15
N ARG A 43 -17.03 -6.90 3.78
CA ARG A 43 -16.75 -6.80 5.22
C ARG A 43 -17.67 -5.80 5.89
N SER A 44 -17.77 -5.85 7.22
CA SER A 44 -18.56 -4.86 7.96
C SER A 44 -17.80 -3.54 8.12
N ILE A 45 -18.53 -2.44 8.34
CA ILE A 45 -17.92 -1.12 8.56
C ILE A 45 -17.08 -1.13 9.85
N GLU A 46 -17.55 -1.86 10.86
CA GLU A 46 -16.87 -2.03 12.14
C GLU A 46 -15.52 -2.75 12.00
N GLU A 47 -15.38 -3.62 11.00
CA GLU A 47 -14.10 -4.27 10.68
C GLU A 47 -13.17 -3.39 9.82
N VAL A 48 -13.76 -2.54 8.96
CA VAL A 48 -13.04 -1.73 7.98
C VAL A 48 -12.54 -0.42 8.56
N LYS A 49 -13.40 0.32 9.28
CA LYS A 49 -13.07 1.65 9.83
C LYS A 49 -11.78 1.65 10.66
N PRO A 50 -11.57 0.76 11.67
CA PRO A 50 -10.33 0.79 12.44
C PRO A 50 -9.08 0.53 11.60
N ARG A 51 -9.17 -0.26 10.53
CA ARG A 51 -8.04 -0.52 9.62
C ARG A 51 -7.74 0.70 8.75
N LEU A 52 -8.79 1.34 8.24
CA LEU A 52 -8.67 2.57 7.46
C LEU A 52 -8.08 3.70 8.32
N ASP A 53 -8.52 3.83 9.57
CA ASP A 53 -8.02 4.85 10.52
C ASP A 53 -6.52 4.64 10.80
N ILE A 54 -6.06 3.40 10.98
CA ILE A 54 -4.63 3.09 11.13
C ILE A 54 -3.86 3.55 9.88
N MET A 55 -4.29 3.15 8.69
CA MET A 55 -3.62 3.51 7.44
C MET A 55 -3.57 5.04 7.22
N LEU A 56 -4.68 5.74 7.47
CA LEU A 56 -4.74 7.19 7.33
C LEU A 56 -3.88 7.89 8.39
N SER A 57 -3.84 7.38 9.63
CA SER A 57 -2.99 7.93 10.68
C SER A 57 -1.50 7.85 10.33
N GLU A 58 -1.06 6.72 9.77
CA GLU A 58 0.32 6.55 9.30
C GLU A 58 0.66 7.54 8.17
N LEU A 59 -0.25 7.73 7.22
CA LEU A 59 -0.07 8.67 6.11
C LEU A 59 0.00 10.13 6.59
N VAL A 60 -0.88 10.53 7.52
CA VAL A 60 -0.90 11.89 8.08
C VAL A 60 0.35 12.18 8.92
N GLU A 61 0.81 11.18 9.68
CA GLU A 61 2.04 11.28 10.48
C GLU A 61 3.32 11.21 9.63
N GLY A 62 3.20 11.02 8.31
CA GLY A 62 4.33 10.92 7.40
C GLY A 62 5.17 9.67 7.65
N LYS A 63 4.58 8.63 8.26
CA LYS A 63 5.22 7.32 8.36
C LYS A 63 5.27 6.72 6.96
N THR A 64 6.42 6.18 6.60
CA THR A 64 6.57 5.41 5.36
C THR A 64 5.54 4.28 5.40
N PRO A 65 4.69 4.13 4.37
CA PRO A 65 3.71 3.05 4.35
C PRO A 65 4.39 1.70 4.56
N LEU A 66 3.72 0.80 5.25
CA LEU A 66 4.18 -0.58 5.51
C LEU A 66 4.52 -1.37 4.22
N PHE A 67 4.04 -0.88 3.08
CA PHE A 67 4.34 -1.36 1.75
C PHE A 67 5.46 -0.52 1.12
N ASP A 68 6.62 -1.15 0.95
CA ASP A 68 7.68 -0.61 0.12
C ASP A 68 7.36 -0.88 -1.36
N SER A 69 6.80 0.14 -2.02
CA SER A 69 6.48 0.08 -3.45
C SER A 69 7.70 -0.20 -4.33
N GLN A 70 8.91 0.22 -3.92
CA GLN A 70 10.12 -0.03 -4.68
C GLN A 70 10.55 -1.49 -4.55
N GLN A 71 10.43 -2.08 -3.35
CA GLN A 71 10.69 -3.50 -3.15
C GLN A 71 9.70 -4.36 -3.94
N TRP A 72 8.41 -4.03 -3.93
CA TRP A 72 7.42 -4.78 -4.71
C TRP A 72 7.67 -4.70 -6.21
N GLU A 73 8.03 -3.52 -6.73
CA GLU A 73 8.41 -3.37 -8.14
C GLU A 73 9.67 -4.19 -8.47
N ALA A 74 10.66 -4.21 -7.58
CA ALA A 74 11.87 -5.01 -7.73
C ALA A 74 11.57 -6.51 -7.75
N ASP A 75 10.71 -6.99 -6.85
CA ASP A 75 10.29 -8.40 -6.79
C ASP A 75 9.53 -8.81 -8.06
N MET A 76 8.62 -7.95 -8.53
CA MET A 76 7.88 -8.21 -9.78
C MET A 76 8.80 -8.21 -11.01
N ARG A 77 9.80 -7.32 -11.03
CA ARG A 77 10.80 -7.30 -12.09
C ARG A 77 11.65 -8.57 -12.07
N LEU A 78 12.09 -9.02 -10.90
CA LEU A 78 12.83 -10.27 -10.74
C LEU A 78 12.02 -11.49 -11.21
N LEU A 79 10.72 -11.54 -10.88
CA LEU A 79 9.81 -12.58 -11.35
C LEU A 79 9.65 -12.56 -12.87
N ALA A 80 9.52 -11.38 -13.48
CA ALA A 80 9.39 -11.23 -14.93
C ALA A 80 10.69 -11.60 -15.67
N GLU A 81 11.85 -11.19 -15.15
CA GLU A 81 13.15 -11.53 -15.72
C GLU A 81 13.47 -13.04 -15.59
N GLY A 82 12.99 -13.69 -14.53
CA GLY A 82 13.09 -15.13 -14.36
C GLY A 82 12.08 -15.95 -15.19
N ALA A 83 11.11 -15.31 -15.82
CA ALA A 83 10.04 -15.99 -16.56
C ALA A 83 10.57 -16.76 -17.78
N ASP A 84 11.65 -16.26 -18.41
CA ASP A 84 12.29 -16.92 -19.55
C ASP A 84 12.95 -18.27 -19.18
N ILE A 85 13.16 -18.52 -17.89
CA ILE A 85 13.76 -19.74 -17.34
C ILE A 85 12.67 -20.76 -16.96
N ILE A 86 11.40 -20.35 -16.92
CA ILE A 86 10.28 -21.25 -16.63
C ILE A 86 10.05 -22.14 -17.86
N PRO A 87 10.22 -23.47 -17.75
CA PRO A 87 10.00 -24.36 -18.88
C PRO A 87 8.54 -24.25 -19.33
N VAL A 88 8.32 -23.99 -20.61
CA VAL A 88 6.99 -24.14 -21.20
C VAL A 88 6.66 -25.63 -21.17
N LEU A 89 5.70 -25.99 -20.32
CA LEU A 89 5.20 -27.35 -20.23
C LEU A 89 4.47 -27.71 -21.53
N SER A 90 4.67 -28.94 -22.02
CA SER A 90 3.92 -29.46 -23.15
C SER A 90 2.45 -29.65 -22.78
N ASP A 91 1.55 -29.65 -23.76
CA ASP A 91 0.13 -29.89 -23.54
C ASP A 91 -0.14 -31.22 -22.80
N GLU A 92 0.74 -32.21 -23.00
CA GLU A 92 0.71 -33.51 -22.34
C GLU A 92 0.88 -33.41 -20.81
N ALA A 93 1.67 -32.45 -20.32
CA ALA A 93 1.89 -32.22 -18.89
C ALA A 93 0.64 -31.68 -18.16
N PHE A 94 -0.36 -31.19 -18.90
CA PHE A 94 -1.65 -30.75 -18.37
C PHE A 94 -2.75 -31.81 -18.52
N THR A 95 -2.43 -33.01 -19.02
CA THR A 95 -3.41 -34.08 -19.16
C THR A 95 -3.76 -34.68 -17.80
N ARG A 96 -5.00 -35.17 -17.69
CA ARG A 96 -5.46 -35.88 -16.49
C ARG A 96 -4.58 -37.10 -16.23
N GLU A 97 -4.14 -37.77 -17.29
CA GLU A 97 -3.25 -38.92 -17.25
C GLU A 97 -1.82 -38.53 -16.84
N SER A 98 -1.31 -37.33 -17.14
CA SER A 98 -0.02 -36.86 -16.60
C SER A 98 -0.10 -36.43 -15.13
N ILE A 99 -1.24 -35.88 -14.69
CA ILE A 99 -1.41 -35.37 -13.31
C ILE A 99 -1.78 -36.51 -12.34
N TYR A 100 -2.52 -37.51 -12.83
CA TYR A 100 -3.07 -38.60 -12.02
C TYR A 100 -2.70 -40.00 -12.55
N GLY A 101 -1.84 -40.11 -13.56
CA GLY A 101 -1.36 -41.39 -14.08
C GLY A 101 -0.50 -42.08 -13.04
N ASN A 102 -0.96 -43.24 -12.59
CA ASN A 102 -0.39 -43.98 -11.48
C ASN A 102 1.10 -44.30 -11.69
N HIS A 103 1.85 -44.01 -10.63
CA HIS A 103 3.08 -44.73 -10.28
C HIS A 103 2.67 -46.12 -9.76
N ASP A 104 2.74 -47.14 -10.61
CA ASP A 104 2.75 -48.54 -10.20
C ASP A 104 4.19 -49.06 -10.07
#